data_AF-A0A7V1V4X5-F1
#
_entry.id   AF-A0A7V1V4X5-F1
#
_cell.length_a   1.000
_cell.length_b   1.000
_cell.length_c   1.000
_cell.angle_alpha   90.00
_cell.angle_beta   90.00
_cell.angle_gamma   90.00
#
_symmetry.space_group_name_H-M   'P 1'
#
loop_
_entity.id
_entity.type
_entity.pdbx_description
1 polymer ?
#
loop_
_entity_poly.entity_id
_entity_poly.type
_entity_poly.pdbx_seq_one_letter_code
_entity_poly.pdbx_strand_id
1 'polypeptide(L)'
;MLPLLFQTLEQSFGSALSPAAFVTYWGAVLLLAYTLAAPIYRMWIDYATVRTGLERQWIMICPQCGERTVVQGRRCANCRGNLEIPLIVRLWHAGTMRRESRLARWIRWTIHGLAITGFVAVSLVGMVMTGALAPEGELHRLFLGIAITAWAAFGWLVGRALHLGPGGPLGRLRDAVLAVAAIGILAMALFLAHMARQNLEVTLVQFSTEGGMARLADQSLSLTGGEIEFEYLQLEHDLLGYHKIIGLALQGQGRVPIPRRNLQQWILRHLWEYADTYAARGLTVRRRTERLRVEHDQAYEVVLRGRDILTRRIGGGKPSVERP
;
A
#
# COMPACT_ATOMS: atom_id res chain seq x y z
N MET A 1 1.73 -17.05 -19.85
CA MET A 1 3.08 -17.09 -19.24
C MET A 1 3.10 -16.59 -17.80
N LEU A 2 2.56 -15.40 -17.49
CA LEU A 2 2.44 -14.88 -16.10
C LEU A 2 1.72 -15.83 -15.10
N PRO A 3 0.59 -16.48 -15.44
CA PRO A 3 -0.08 -17.41 -14.52
C PRO A 3 0.80 -18.61 -14.14
N LEU A 4 1.56 -19.15 -15.10
CA LEU A 4 2.54 -20.22 -14.87
C LEU A 4 3.65 -19.74 -13.93
N LEU A 5 4.17 -18.52 -14.14
CA LEU A 5 5.21 -17.94 -13.28
C LEU A 5 4.72 -17.75 -11.83
N PHE A 6 3.48 -17.28 -11.64
CA PHE A 6 2.88 -17.15 -10.30
C PHE A 6 2.65 -18.52 -9.65
N GLN A 7 2.17 -19.51 -10.40
CA GLN A 7 2.02 -20.88 -9.90
C GLN A 7 3.38 -21.50 -9.52
N THR A 8 4.43 -21.27 -10.32
CA THR A 8 5.78 -21.71 -9.99
C THR A 8 6.32 -21.01 -8.74
N LEU A 9 6.08 -19.70 -8.58
CA LEU A 9 6.47 -18.97 -7.37
C LEU A 9 5.75 -19.50 -6.13
N GLU A 10 4.43 -19.70 -6.20
CA GLU A 10 3.64 -20.30 -5.11
C GLU A 10 4.13 -21.71 -4.77
N GLN A 11 4.47 -22.53 -5.76
CA GLN A 11 5.03 -23.86 -5.53
C GLN A 11 6.44 -23.81 -4.93
N SER A 12 7.29 -22.88 -5.39
CA SER A 12 8.67 -22.75 -4.91
C SER A 12 8.76 -22.21 -3.48
N PHE A 13 7.88 -21.28 -3.12
CA PHE A 13 7.85 -20.69 -1.78
C PHE A 13 6.97 -21.50 -0.82
N GLY A 14 5.94 -22.21 -1.32
CA GLY A 14 5.06 -23.04 -0.52
C GLY A 14 4.52 -22.30 0.70
N SER A 15 4.69 -22.90 1.89
CA SER A 15 4.28 -22.31 3.17
C SER A 15 5.10 -21.08 3.58
N ALA A 16 6.30 -20.88 3.05
CA ALA A 16 7.15 -19.73 3.35
C ALA A 16 6.67 -18.43 2.69
N LEU A 17 5.77 -18.51 1.69
CA LEU A 17 5.27 -17.34 0.98
C LEU A 17 4.51 -16.38 1.90
N SER A 18 3.67 -16.89 2.79
CA SER A 18 2.87 -16.06 3.70
C SER A 18 3.73 -15.24 4.68
N PRO A 19 4.68 -15.82 5.45
CA PRO A 19 5.53 -15.04 6.33
C PRO A 19 6.45 -14.09 5.55
N ALA A 20 6.98 -14.50 4.38
CA ALA A 20 7.80 -13.62 3.55
C ALA A 20 7.01 -12.42 3.03
N ALA A 21 5.79 -12.62 2.52
CA ALA A 21 4.91 -11.56 2.06
C ALA A 21 4.52 -10.62 3.20
N PHE A 22 4.21 -11.16 4.38
CA PHE A 22 3.89 -10.37 5.58
C PHE A 22 5.05 -9.46 6.01
N VAL A 23 6.25 -10.04 6.17
CA VAL A 23 7.45 -9.29 6.60
C VAL A 23 7.84 -8.25 5.55
N THR A 24 7.82 -8.61 4.27
CA THR A 24 8.16 -7.70 3.19
C THR A 24 7.19 -6.52 3.15
N TYR A 25 5.89 -6.77 3.26
CA TYR A 25 4.88 -5.72 3.23
C TYR A 25 4.97 -4.79 4.45
N TRP A 26 4.95 -5.32 5.68
CA TRP A 26 4.99 -4.47 6.88
C TRP A 26 6.34 -3.78 7.05
N GLY A 27 7.44 -4.45 6.72
CA GLY A 27 8.76 -3.83 6.66
C GLY A 27 8.80 -2.65 5.69
N ALA A 28 8.19 -2.80 4.51
CA ALA A 28 8.10 -1.74 3.53
C ALA A 28 7.22 -0.57 4.01
N VAL A 29 6.06 -0.85 4.64
CA VAL A 29 5.18 0.18 5.20
C VAL A 29 5.90 0.99 6.29
N LEU A 30 6.60 0.30 7.21
CA LEU A 30 7.40 0.96 8.24
C LEU A 30 8.53 1.80 7.64
N LEU A 31 9.21 1.27 6.63
CA LEU A 31 10.26 2.00 5.91
C LEU A 31 9.71 3.26 5.26
N LEU A 32 8.57 3.17 4.57
CA LEU A 32 7.94 4.34 3.96
C LEU A 32 7.52 5.36 5.03
N ALA A 33 6.89 4.91 6.12
CA ALA A 33 6.52 5.78 7.23
C ALA A 33 7.75 6.52 7.80
N TYR A 34 8.87 5.81 7.98
CA TYR A 34 10.14 6.43 8.38
C TYR A 34 10.63 7.47 7.37
N THR A 35 10.60 7.16 6.06
CA THR A 35 11.03 8.12 5.02
C THR A 35 10.16 9.37 4.95
N LEU A 36 8.88 9.27 5.32
CA LEU A 36 7.97 10.42 5.42
C LEU A 36 8.21 11.23 6.70
N ALA A 37 8.42 10.56 7.84
CA ALA A 37 8.58 11.20 9.15
C ALA A 37 9.95 11.87 9.35
N ALA A 38 11.03 11.24 8.87
CA ALA A 38 12.40 11.73 9.04
C ALA A 38 12.62 13.19 8.57
N PRO A 39 12.19 13.62 7.37
CA PRO A 39 12.37 15.00 6.93
C PRO A 39 11.53 16.00 7.75
N ILE A 40 10.32 15.61 8.17
CA ILE A 40 9.47 16.44 9.05
C ILE A 40 10.17 16.67 10.39
N TYR A 41 10.68 15.59 10.99
CA TYR A 41 11.41 15.66 12.25
C TYR A 41 12.66 16.52 12.16
N ARG A 42 13.45 16.41 11.08
CA ARG A 42 14.61 17.29 10.84
C ARG A 42 14.21 18.75 10.72
N MET A 43 13.16 19.06 9.96
CA MET A 43 12.67 20.43 9.82
C MET A 43 12.18 21.01 11.17
N TRP A 44 11.58 20.17 12.01
CA TRP A 44 11.19 20.55 13.37
C TRP A 44 12.39 20.83 14.28
N ILE A 45 13.44 20.01 14.24
CA ILE A 45 14.70 20.28 14.96
C ILE A 45 15.34 21.58 14.48
N ASP A 46 15.44 21.78 13.17
CA ASP A 46 15.97 23.01 12.59
C ASP A 46 15.16 24.23 13.03
N TYR A 47 13.83 24.11 13.07
CA TYR A 47 12.97 25.16 13.60
C TYR A 47 13.23 25.46 15.08
N ALA A 48 13.31 24.41 15.91
CA ALA A 48 13.55 24.55 17.34
C ALA A 48 14.92 25.16 17.65
N THR A 49 15.96 24.76 16.92
CA THR A 49 17.34 25.29 17.07
C THR A 49 17.43 26.76 16.66
N VAL A 50 16.71 27.17 15.61
CA VAL A 50 16.58 28.58 15.20
C VAL A 50 15.86 29.40 16.27
N ARG A 51 14.73 28.91 16.78
CA ARG A 51 13.92 29.63 17.78
C ARG A 51 14.67 29.83 19.10
N THR A 52 15.50 28.87 19.48
CA THR A 52 16.29 28.90 20.71
C THR A 52 17.63 29.62 20.54
N GLY A 53 18.00 30.01 19.31
CA GLY A 53 19.28 30.67 19.02
C GLY A 53 20.51 29.77 19.15
N LEU A 54 20.32 28.47 19.37
CA LEU A 54 21.38 27.47 19.52
C LEU A 54 22.23 27.31 18.25
N GLU A 55 21.65 27.57 17.09
CA GLU A 55 22.33 27.56 15.78
C GLU A 55 23.52 28.54 15.66
N ARG A 56 23.66 29.50 16.58
CA ARG A 56 24.69 30.55 16.53
C ARG A 56 25.83 30.39 17.52
N GLN A 57 25.80 29.34 18.33
CA GLN A 57 26.63 29.26 19.53
C GLN A 57 27.29 27.89 19.64
N TRP A 58 28.56 27.83 19.28
CA TRP A 58 29.39 26.68 19.60
C TRP A 58 29.73 26.73 21.10
N ILE A 59 29.34 25.70 21.84
CA ILE A 59 29.56 25.59 23.28
C ILE A 59 30.71 24.61 23.50
N MET A 60 31.73 25.03 24.23
CA MET A 60 32.84 24.18 24.64
C MET A 60 33.16 24.36 26.11
N ILE A 61 33.84 23.39 26.71
CA ILE A 61 34.41 23.54 28.05
C ILE A 61 35.74 24.29 27.90
N CYS A 62 35.91 25.37 28.67
CA CYS A 62 37.15 26.12 28.65
C CYS A 62 38.28 25.28 29.26
N PRO A 63 39.41 25.06 28.56
CA PRO A 63 40.51 24.24 29.09
C PRO A 63 41.18 24.88 30.32
N GLN A 64 41.02 26.19 30.50
CA GLN A 64 41.65 26.93 31.60
C GLN A 64 40.79 27.01 32.87
N CYS A 65 39.46 27.13 32.75
CA CYS A 65 38.57 27.29 33.91
C CYS A 65 37.53 26.18 34.09
N GLY A 66 37.49 25.18 33.19
CA GLY A 66 36.56 24.05 33.28
C GLY A 66 35.08 24.38 33.03
N GLU A 67 34.75 25.67 32.87
CA GLU A 67 33.36 26.12 32.67
C GLU A 67 32.92 26.02 31.21
N ARG A 68 31.62 25.73 31.01
CA ARG A 68 31.01 25.79 29.69
C ARG A 68 30.93 27.24 29.21
N THR A 69 31.38 27.49 27.99
CA THR A 69 31.39 28.84 27.41
C THR A 69 30.99 28.83 25.94
N VAL A 70 30.43 29.94 25.50
CA VAL A 70 30.06 30.16 24.10
C VAL A 70 31.25 30.74 23.35
N VAL A 71 31.63 30.12 22.24
CA VAL A 71 32.75 30.55 21.41
C VAL A 71 32.33 31.77 20.57
N GLN A 72 32.58 32.97 21.11
CA GLN A 72 32.43 34.25 20.40
C GLN A 72 33.77 34.83 19.94
N GLY A 73 34.83 34.01 19.90
CA GLY A 73 36.19 34.45 19.54
C GLY A 73 37.26 33.50 20.07
N ARG A 74 38.48 33.99 20.28
CA ARG A 74 39.58 33.21 20.88
C ARG A 74 39.51 33.11 22.40
N ARG A 75 38.64 33.87 23.07
CA ARG A 75 38.62 34.00 24.52
C ARG A 75 37.35 33.42 25.12
N CYS A 76 37.50 32.76 26.26
CA CYS A 76 36.39 32.30 27.09
C CYS A 76 35.56 33.49 27.55
N ALA A 77 34.23 33.39 27.52
CA ALA A 77 33.35 34.45 28.00
C ALA A 77 33.46 34.64 29.53
N ASN A 78 33.85 33.59 30.26
CA ASN A 78 33.91 33.60 31.73
C ASN A 78 35.29 34.04 32.23
N CYS A 79 36.35 33.28 31.93
CA CYS A 79 37.70 33.56 32.44
C CYS A 79 38.58 34.40 31.49
N ARG A 80 38.08 34.77 30.29
CA ARG A 80 38.84 35.43 29.20
C ARG A 80 40.09 34.69 28.71
N GLY A 81 40.33 33.47 29.21
CA GLY A 81 41.39 32.56 28.80
C GLY A 81 41.32 32.17 27.34
N ASN A 82 42.46 31.86 26.72
CA ASN A 82 42.50 31.43 25.34
C ASN A 82 41.84 30.03 25.22
N LEU A 83 40.91 29.89 24.27
CA LEU A 83 40.17 28.65 24.05
C LEU A 83 40.96 27.61 23.25
N GLU A 84 42.19 27.92 22.85
CA GLU A 84 43.11 27.02 22.11
C GLU A 84 42.49 26.35 20.88
N ILE A 85 41.52 27.02 20.27
CA ILE A 85 40.77 26.45 19.14
C ILE A 85 41.73 26.30 17.95
N PRO A 86 41.92 25.07 17.41
CA PRO A 86 42.79 24.84 16.27
C PRO A 86 42.42 25.70 15.07
N LEU A 87 43.43 26.18 14.33
CA LEU A 87 43.23 27.07 13.18
C LEU A 87 42.29 26.45 12.13
N ILE A 88 42.39 25.14 11.91
CA ILE A 88 41.55 24.41 10.96
C ILE A 88 40.07 24.42 11.38
N VAL A 89 39.80 24.28 12.68
CA VAL A 89 38.45 24.37 13.25
C VAL A 89 37.94 25.80 13.14
N ARG A 90 38.80 26.82 13.35
CA ARG A 90 38.42 28.24 13.18
C ARG A 90 38.08 28.59 11.73
N LEU A 91 38.87 28.11 10.77
CA LEU A 91 38.63 28.32 9.34
C LEU A 91 37.37 27.58 8.88
N TRP A 92 37.19 26.34 9.32
CA TRP A 92 35.97 25.56 9.11
C TRP A 92 34.75 26.28 9.65
N HIS A 93 34.84 26.78 10.89
CA HIS A 93 33.74 27.47 11.57
C HIS A 93 33.43 28.82 10.92
N ALA A 94 34.43 29.54 10.41
CA ALA A 94 34.25 30.78 9.65
C ALA A 94 33.64 30.53 8.26
N GLY A 95 33.98 29.42 7.61
CA GLY A 95 33.41 29.03 6.31
C GLY A 95 31.98 28.50 6.39
N THR A 96 31.64 27.80 7.48
CA THR A 96 30.30 27.27 7.75
C THR A 96 29.35 28.28 8.39
N MET A 97 29.88 29.32 9.07
CA MET A 97 29.13 30.53 9.49
C MET A 97 28.94 31.56 8.37
N ARG A 98 28.80 31.15 7.11
CA ARG A 98 28.14 32.06 6.16
C ARG A 98 26.75 32.32 6.71
N ARG A 99 26.51 33.55 7.22
CA ARG A 99 25.20 34.02 7.66
C ARG A 99 24.23 33.74 6.55
N GLU A 100 23.51 32.64 6.68
CA GLU A 100 22.41 32.37 5.78
C GLU A 100 21.38 33.46 6.01
N SER A 101 21.11 34.24 4.97
CA SER A 101 20.15 35.33 5.09
C SER A 101 18.80 34.75 5.53
N ARG A 102 18.03 35.52 6.31
CA ARG A 102 16.67 35.10 6.69
C ARG A 102 15.84 34.68 5.48
N LEU A 103 16.06 35.36 4.34
CA LEU A 103 15.43 35.05 3.06
C LEU A 103 15.88 33.70 2.49
N ALA A 104 17.18 33.42 2.40
CA ALA A 104 17.69 32.13 1.88
C ALA A 104 17.20 30.95 2.72
N ARG A 105 17.17 31.11 4.05
CA ARG A 105 16.63 30.12 4.98
C ARG A 105 15.13 29.90 4.77
N TRP A 106 14.36 30.97 4.66
CA TRP A 106 12.92 30.90 4.41
C TRP A 106 12.63 30.21 3.08
N ILE A 107 13.31 30.60 1.99
CA ILE A 107 13.19 29.94 0.67
C ILE A 107 13.48 28.45 0.78
N ARG A 108 14.58 28.06 1.45
CA ARG A 108 14.93 26.65 1.64
C ARG A 108 13.84 25.88 2.40
N TRP A 109 13.32 26.45 3.48
CA TRP A 109 12.24 25.82 4.25
C TRP A 109 10.95 25.70 3.45
N THR A 110 10.59 26.70 2.66
CA THR A 110 9.41 26.66 1.79
C THR A 110 9.55 25.56 0.73
N ILE A 111 10.71 25.47 0.07
CA ILE A 111 10.98 24.42 -0.92
C ILE A 111 10.93 23.03 -0.28
N HIS A 112 11.56 22.83 0.87
CA HIS A 112 11.52 21.54 1.58
C HIS A 112 10.10 21.22 2.07
N GLY A 113 9.37 22.19 2.60
CA GLY A 113 7.99 22.02 3.02
C GLY A 113 7.10 21.57 1.86
N LEU A 114 7.15 22.27 0.72
CA LEU A 114 6.40 21.90 -0.48
C LEU A 114 6.77 20.51 -0.99
N ALA A 115 8.06 20.16 -1.01
CA ALA A 115 8.51 18.84 -1.43
C ALA A 115 8.01 17.73 -0.50
N ILE A 116 8.07 17.94 0.82
CA ILE A 116 7.56 16.97 1.82
C ILE A 116 6.04 16.81 1.66
N THR A 117 5.29 17.91 1.62
CA THR A 117 3.83 17.88 1.47
C THR A 117 3.43 17.18 0.16
N GLY A 118 4.09 17.50 -0.95
CA GLY A 118 3.87 16.84 -2.23
C GLY A 118 4.15 15.34 -2.16
N PHE A 119 5.27 14.94 -1.56
CA PHE A 119 5.61 13.51 -1.43
C PHE A 119 4.64 12.76 -0.53
N VAL A 120 4.18 13.35 0.59
CA VAL A 120 3.15 12.77 1.46
C VAL A 120 1.83 12.60 0.70
N ALA A 121 1.38 13.63 -0.01
CA ALA A 121 0.13 13.59 -0.78
C ALA A 121 0.19 12.51 -1.87
N VAL A 122 1.26 12.46 -2.66
CA VAL A 122 1.44 11.45 -3.73
C VAL A 122 1.55 10.05 -3.14
N SER A 123 2.18 9.87 -1.98
CA SER A 123 2.25 8.58 -1.29
C SER A 123 0.89 8.11 -0.77
N LEU A 124 0.09 9.02 -0.20
CA LEU A 124 -1.28 8.71 0.24
C LEU A 124 -2.18 8.32 -0.94
N VAL A 125 -2.16 9.10 -2.01
CA VAL A 125 -2.91 8.80 -3.24
C VAL A 125 -2.44 7.46 -3.83
N GLY A 126 -1.13 7.23 -3.91
CA GLY A 126 -0.55 5.99 -4.39
C GLY A 126 -1.03 4.78 -3.59
N MET A 127 -0.98 4.84 -2.26
CA MET A 127 -1.45 3.76 -1.38
C MET A 127 -2.93 3.41 -1.57
N VAL A 128 -3.78 4.42 -1.81
CA VAL A 128 -5.21 4.21 -2.08
C VAL A 128 -5.41 3.59 -3.46
N MET A 129 -4.75 4.13 -4.50
CA MET A 129 -4.93 3.70 -5.88
C MET A 129 -4.41 2.29 -6.15
N THR A 130 -3.36 1.86 -5.46
CA THR A 130 -2.80 0.50 -5.60
C THR A 130 -3.50 -0.54 -4.75
N GLY A 131 -4.44 -0.14 -3.88
CA GLY A 131 -5.11 -1.05 -2.96
C GLY A 131 -4.19 -1.56 -1.84
N ALA A 132 -3.08 -0.87 -1.57
CA ALA A 132 -2.09 -1.29 -0.58
C ALA A 132 -2.68 -1.44 0.82
N LEU A 133 -3.74 -0.67 1.16
CA LEU A 133 -4.39 -0.72 2.48
C LEU A 133 -5.15 -2.04 2.74
N ALA A 134 -5.47 -2.81 1.71
CA ALA A 134 -6.15 -4.08 1.81
C ALA A 134 -5.56 -5.06 0.77
N PRO A 135 -4.34 -5.59 1.01
CA PRO A 135 -3.69 -6.48 0.07
C PRO A 135 -4.46 -7.81 0.00
N GLU A 136 -4.98 -8.10 -1.20
CA GLU A 136 -5.74 -9.31 -1.51
C GLU A 136 -4.76 -10.42 -1.93
N GLY A 137 -4.45 -11.39 -1.06
CA GLY A 137 -3.57 -12.54 -1.35
C GLY A 137 -2.07 -12.33 -1.05
N GLU A 138 -1.33 -13.44 -0.90
CA GLU A 138 0.08 -13.39 -0.47
C GLU A 138 1.04 -12.91 -1.57
N LEU A 139 0.87 -13.34 -2.83
CA LEU A 139 1.68 -12.83 -3.95
C LEU A 139 1.45 -11.33 -4.18
N HIS A 140 0.20 -10.90 -4.13
CA HIS A 140 -0.15 -9.49 -4.25
C HIS A 140 0.47 -8.66 -3.11
N ARG A 141 0.38 -9.15 -1.87
CA ARG A 141 1.02 -8.54 -0.69
C ARG A 141 2.54 -8.45 -0.85
N LEU A 142 3.18 -9.50 -1.37
CA LEU A 142 4.62 -9.54 -1.62
C LEU A 142 5.04 -8.46 -2.63
N PHE A 143 4.40 -8.41 -3.80
CA PHE A 143 4.73 -7.44 -4.84
C PHE A 143 4.41 -6.00 -4.42
N LEU A 144 3.32 -5.79 -3.66
CA LEU A 144 3.05 -4.50 -3.02
C LEU A 144 4.16 -4.10 -2.05
N GLY A 145 4.66 -5.03 -1.22
CA GLY A 145 5.79 -4.77 -0.34
C GLY A 145 7.05 -4.33 -1.09
N ILE A 146 7.37 -5.00 -2.21
CA ILE A 146 8.49 -4.61 -3.09
C ILE A 146 8.27 -3.22 -3.68
N ALA A 147 7.07 -2.94 -4.19
CA ALA A 147 6.70 -1.63 -4.72
C ALA A 147 6.85 -0.51 -3.68
N ILE A 148 6.33 -0.71 -2.46
CA ILE A 148 6.43 0.26 -1.37
C ILE A 148 7.90 0.46 -0.96
N THR A 149 8.71 -0.59 -0.95
CA THR A 149 10.15 -0.49 -0.66
C THR A 149 10.86 0.36 -1.71
N ALA A 150 10.58 0.12 -3.00
CA ALA A 150 11.12 0.92 -4.10
C ALA A 150 10.65 2.38 -4.02
N TRP A 151 9.41 2.62 -3.62
CA TRP A 151 8.86 3.96 -3.39
C TRP A 151 9.59 4.71 -2.26
N ALA A 152 9.82 4.03 -1.13
CA ALA A 152 10.57 4.60 -0.02
C ALA A 152 12.02 4.91 -0.41
N ALA A 153 12.67 3.99 -1.15
CA ALA A 153 14.01 4.19 -1.69
C ALA A 153 14.07 5.38 -2.66
N PHE A 154 13.08 5.51 -3.55
CA PHE A 154 12.96 6.64 -4.46
C PHE A 154 12.89 7.98 -3.70
N GLY A 155 11.98 8.11 -2.73
CA GLY A 155 11.85 9.32 -1.93
C GLY A 155 13.15 9.69 -1.20
N TRP A 156 13.84 8.70 -0.64
CA TRP A 156 15.13 8.88 0.01
C TRP A 156 16.23 9.35 -0.97
N LEU A 157 16.34 8.71 -2.13
CA LEU A 157 17.36 9.00 -3.14
C LEU A 157 17.16 10.37 -3.81
N VAL A 158 15.92 10.72 -4.13
CA VAL A 158 15.58 12.06 -4.65
C VAL A 158 15.91 13.12 -3.59
N GLY A 159 15.58 12.87 -2.33
CA GLY A 159 15.95 13.75 -1.23
C GLY A 159 17.47 14.01 -1.17
N ARG A 160 18.29 12.98 -1.38
CA ARG A 160 19.76 13.11 -1.43
C ARG A 160 20.27 13.81 -2.68
N ALA A 161 19.69 13.52 -3.85
CA ALA A 161 20.07 14.16 -5.11
C ALA A 161 19.78 15.66 -5.10
N LEU A 162 18.67 16.08 -4.48
CA LEU A 162 18.23 17.46 -4.38
C LEU A 162 18.83 18.23 -3.18
N HIS A 163 19.47 17.53 -2.23
CA HIS A 163 20.03 18.20 -1.05
C HIS A 163 21.24 19.07 -1.44
N LEU A 164 21.21 20.35 -1.06
CA LEU A 164 22.33 21.29 -1.21
C LEU A 164 23.42 21.09 -0.14
N GLY A 165 23.67 19.83 0.24
CA GLY A 165 24.72 19.46 1.18
C GLY A 165 26.12 19.40 0.53
N PRO A 166 27.17 19.14 1.31
CA PRO A 166 28.56 19.06 0.84
C PRO A 166 28.83 17.87 -0.10
N GLY A 167 27.82 17.06 -0.43
CA GLY A 167 27.93 16.02 -1.43
C GLY A 167 28.26 16.60 -2.80
N GLY A 168 29.38 16.16 -3.38
CA GLY A 168 29.82 16.56 -4.71
C GLY A 168 28.85 16.16 -5.83
N PRO A 169 28.98 16.76 -7.02
CA PRO A 169 28.05 16.58 -8.13
C PRO A 169 27.92 15.12 -8.59
N LEU A 170 29.02 14.35 -8.56
CA LEU A 170 29.01 12.91 -8.87
C LEU A 170 28.13 12.08 -7.93
N GLY A 171 28.13 12.39 -6.63
CA GLY A 171 27.28 11.69 -5.66
C GLY A 171 25.79 11.93 -5.94
N ARG A 172 25.45 13.15 -6.36
CA ARG A 172 24.07 13.53 -6.71
C ARG A 172 23.61 12.86 -8.01
N LEU A 173 24.47 12.79 -9.02
CA LEU A 173 24.17 12.09 -10.27
C LEU A 173 23.93 10.60 -10.01
N ARG A 174 24.79 9.95 -9.23
CA ARG A 174 24.60 8.55 -8.83
C ARG A 174 23.26 8.34 -8.13
N ASP A 175 22.94 9.18 -7.15
CA ASP A 175 21.70 9.06 -6.39
C ASP A 175 20.47 9.31 -7.29
N ALA A 176 20.56 10.19 -8.29
CA ALA A 176 19.52 10.39 -9.30
C ALA A 176 19.34 9.18 -10.23
N VAL A 177 20.41 8.55 -10.70
CA VAL A 177 20.35 7.32 -11.51
C VAL A 177 19.70 6.19 -10.72
N LEU A 178 20.07 6.03 -9.45
CA LEU A 178 19.45 5.03 -8.56
C LEU A 178 17.96 5.34 -8.32
N ALA A 179 17.56 6.62 -8.25
CA ALA A 179 16.15 6.99 -8.15
C ALA A 179 15.36 6.56 -9.40
N VAL A 180 15.94 6.72 -10.60
CA VAL A 180 15.32 6.25 -11.85
C VAL A 180 15.19 4.73 -11.86
N ALA A 181 16.22 4.00 -11.40
CA ALA A 181 16.16 2.55 -11.27
C ALA A 181 15.06 2.11 -10.28
N ALA A 182 14.90 2.83 -9.16
CA ALA A 182 13.83 2.58 -8.20
C ALA A 182 12.42 2.79 -8.82
N ILE A 183 12.24 3.77 -9.71
CA ILE A 183 10.99 3.93 -10.47
C ILE A 183 10.73 2.71 -11.36
N GLY A 184 11.76 2.20 -12.05
CA GLY A 184 11.63 1.00 -12.89
C GLY A 184 11.18 -0.22 -12.10
N ILE A 185 11.80 -0.46 -10.93
CA ILE A 185 11.40 -1.54 -10.01
C ILE A 185 9.97 -1.33 -9.50
N LEU A 186 9.64 -0.10 -9.10
CA LEU A 186 8.30 0.26 -8.65
C LEU A 186 7.25 -0.04 -9.72
N ALA A 187 7.46 0.40 -10.96
CA ALA A 187 6.53 0.18 -12.06
C ALA A 187 6.33 -1.31 -12.35
N MET A 188 7.43 -2.08 -12.40
CA MET A 188 7.38 -3.53 -12.60
C MET A 188 6.66 -4.24 -11.45
N ALA A 189 6.97 -3.89 -10.20
CA ALA A 189 6.35 -4.49 -9.02
C ALA A 189 4.86 -4.18 -8.94
N LEU A 190 4.44 -2.95 -9.26
CA LEU A 190 3.02 -2.58 -9.33
C LEU A 190 2.29 -3.33 -10.45
N PHE A 191 2.94 -3.52 -11.60
CA PHE A 191 2.38 -4.33 -12.68
C PHE A 191 2.18 -5.79 -12.22
N LEU A 192 3.18 -6.40 -11.58
CA LEU A 192 3.08 -7.76 -11.04
C LEU A 192 2.03 -7.88 -9.93
N ALA A 193 1.94 -6.88 -9.04
CA ALA A 193 0.91 -6.79 -8.01
C ALA A 193 -0.49 -6.76 -8.61
N HIS A 194 -0.70 -5.95 -9.66
CA HIS A 194 -1.97 -5.88 -10.37
C HIS A 194 -2.34 -7.22 -11.03
N MET A 195 -1.37 -7.88 -11.67
CA MET A 195 -1.59 -9.18 -12.30
C MET A 195 -1.85 -10.30 -11.26
N ALA A 196 -1.17 -10.26 -10.10
CA ALA A 196 -1.37 -11.24 -9.03
C ALA A 196 -2.79 -11.15 -8.43
N ARG A 197 -3.39 -9.96 -8.41
CA ARG A 197 -4.77 -9.74 -7.95
C ARG A 197 -5.79 -10.52 -8.79
N GLN A 198 -5.52 -10.75 -10.08
CA GLN A 198 -6.42 -11.44 -11.01
C GLN A 198 -6.37 -12.97 -10.88
N ASN A 199 -5.48 -13.54 -10.07
CA ASN A 199 -5.36 -15.00 -9.88
C ASN A 199 -6.05 -15.54 -8.62
N LEU A 200 -6.67 -14.67 -7.82
CA LEU A 200 -7.33 -15.07 -6.57
C LEU A 200 -8.70 -15.68 -6.81
N GLU A 201 -8.96 -16.68 -5.98
CA GLU A 201 -10.25 -17.30 -5.77
C GLU A 201 -11.01 -16.52 -4.69
N VAL A 202 -12.09 -15.82 -5.07
CA VAL A 202 -12.94 -15.06 -4.15
C VAL A 202 -14.26 -15.81 -3.99
N THR A 203 -14.54 -16.31 -2.78
CA THR A 203 -15.84 -16.93 -2.48
C THR A 203 -16.94 -15.88 -2.55
N LEU A 204 -17.86 -16.05 -3.51
CA LEU A 204 -18.99 -15.18 -3.77
C LEU A 204 -20.20 -15.54 -2.90
N VAL A 205 -20.44 -16.83 -2.68
CA VAL A 205 -21.52 -17.35 -1.83
C VAL A 205 -21.25 -18.80 -1.43
N GLN A 206 -21.74 -19.21 -0.26
CA GLN A 206 -21.76 -20.60 0.19
C GLN A 206 -23.22 -21.03 0.37
N PHE A 207 -23.58 -22.24 -0.07
CA PHE A 207 -24.91 -22.80 0.10
C PHE A 207 -24.83 -24.31 0.26
N SER A 208 -25.78 -24.91 0.99
CA SER A 208 -25.91 -26.37 1.06
C SER A 208 -27.09 -26.84 0.24
N THR A 209 -27.07 -28.10 -0.14
CA THR A 209 -28.19 -28.77 -0.81
C THR A 209 -28.65 -29.89 0.09
N GLU A 210 -29.94 -29.95 0.42
CA GLU A 210 -30.54 -31.00 1.26
C GLU A 210 -31.91 -31.35 0.70
N GLY A 211 -32.14 -32.63 0.40
CA GLY A 211 -33.46 -33.12 -0.02
C GLY A 211 -34.07 -32.43 -1.26
N GLY A 212 -33.23 -32.04 -2.22
CA GLY A 212 -33.67 -31.33 -3.44
C GLY A 212 -33.90 -29.83 -3.27
N MET A 213 -33.52 -29.25 -2.12
CA MET A 213 -33.54 -27.81 -1.89
C MET A 213 -32.13 -27.28 -1.66
N ALA A 214 -31.82 -26.11 -2.21
CA ALA A 214 -30.65 -25.32 -1.82
C ALA A 214 -30.99 -24.43 -0.63
N ARG A 215 -30.16 -24.46 0.41
CA ARG A 215 -30.26 -23.61 1.60
C ARG A 215 -29.17 -22.55 1.56
N LEU A 216 -29.58 -21.29 1.69
CA LEU A 216 -28.71 -20.15 1.86
C LEU A 216 -29.13 -19.41 3.13
N ALA A 217 -28.31 -19.51 4.18
CA ALA A 217 -28.68 -19.09 5.54
C ALA A 217 -30.04 -19.69 5.95
N ASP A 218 -31.02 -18.86 6.32
CA ASP A 218 -32.35 -19.31 6.77
C ASP A 218 -33.37 -19.48 5.62
N GLN A 219 -32.96 -19.24 4.37
CA GLN A 219 -33.83 -19.31 3.20
C GLN A 219 -33.59 -20.60 2.41
N SER A 220 -34.67 -21.19 1.90
CA SER A 220 -34.62 -22.40 1.08
C SER A 220 -35.15 -22.12 -0.32
N LEU A 221 -34.53 -22.79 -1.30
CA LEU A 221 -34.81 -22.68 -2.71
C LEU A 221 -35.01 -24.07 -3.29
N SER A 222 -36.18 -24.35 -3.84
CA SER A 222 -36.44 -25.61 -4.54
C SER A 222 -35.63 -25.69 -5.84
N LEU A 223 -34.88 -26.79 -6.01
CA LEU A 223 -34.05 -27.04 -7.19
C LEU A 223 -34.83 -27.81 -8.25
N THR A 224 -34.67 -27.43 -9.51
CA THR A 224 -35.24 -28.16 -10.64
C THR A 224 -34.12 -28.96 -11.30
N GLY A 225 -34.17 -30.29 -11.20
CA GLY A 225 -33.20 -31.18 -11.86
C GLY A 225 -31.75 -31.06 -11.35
N GLY A 226 -31.53 -30.58 -10.12
CA GLY A 226 -30.18 -30.39 -9.57
C GLY A 226 -29.41 -29.23 -10.20
N GLU A 227 -30.10 -28.28 -10.84
CA GLU A 227 -29.50 -27.05 -11.36
C GLU A 227 -29.91 -25.84 -10.51
N ILE A 228 -28.94 -24.97 -10.27
CA ILE A 228 -29.13 -23.67 -9.61
C ILE A 228 -28.54 -22.57 -10.49
N GLU A 229 -29.25 -21.47 -10.61
CA GLU A 229 -28.85 -20.32 -11.40
C GLU A 229 -28.22 -19.26 -10.48
N PHE A 230 -26.93 -18.99 -10.65
CA PHE A 230 -26.24 -17.94 -9.91
C PHE A 230 -26.34 -16.61 -10.64
N GLU A 231 -27.04 -15.68 -10.03
CA GLU A 231 -27.23 -14.33 -10.55
C GLU A 231 -26.17 -13.40 -9.98
N TYR A 232 -25.49 -12.64 -10.85
CA TYR A 232 -24.45 -11.69 -10.44
C TYR A 232 -24.45 -10.41 -11.27
N LEU A 233 -23.88 -9.36 -10.69
CA LEU A 233 -23.58 -8.10 -11.36
C LEU A 233 -22.10 -8.11 -11.77
N GLN A 234 -21.85 -7.91 -13.05
CA GLN A 234 -20.52 -7.76 -13.65
C GLN A 234 -20.27 -6.28 -13.93
N LEU A 235 -19.19 -5.76 -13.35
CA LEU A 235 -18.73 -4.39 -13.50
C LEU A 235 -17.41 -4.42 -14.27
N GLU A 236 -17.35 -3.77 -15.43
CA GLU A 236 -16.14 -3.72 -16.25
C GLU A 236 -15.82 -2.29 -16.66
N HIS A 237 -14.55 -1.90 -16.54
CA HIS A 237 -14.06 -0.63 -17.04
C HIS A 237 -12.87 -0.86 -17.97
N ASP A 238 -13.08 -0.67 -19.26
CA ASP A 238 -12.11 -1.06 -20.29
C ASP A 238 -10.79 -0.27 -20.17
N LEU A 239 -10.86 1.04 -19.90
CA LEU A 239 -9.67 1.90 -19.76
C LEU A 239 -8.87 1.66 -18.48
N LEU A 240 -9.53 1.24 -17.39
CA LEU A 240 -8.89 1.05 -16.08
C LEU A 240 -8.56 -0.42 -15.81
N GLY A 241 -8.90 -1.33 -16.73
CA GLY A 241 -8.78 -2.78 -16.52
C GLY A 241 -9.58 -3.27 -15.30
N TYR A 242 -10.56 -2.50 -14.83
CA TYR A 242 -11.36 -2.85 -13.67
C TYR A 242 -12.34 -3.95 -14.05
N HIS A 243 -12.33 -5.05 -13.32
CA HIS A 243 -13.30 -6.13 -13.47
C HIS A 243 -13.71 -6.57 -12.08
N LYS A 244 -15.02 -6.56 -11.80
CA LYS A 244 -15.56 -7.01 -10.53
C LYS A 244 -16.89 -7.73 -10.72
N ILE A 245 -17.03 -8.87 -10.08
CA ILE A 245 -18.27 -9.65 -10.03
C ILE A 245 -18.86 -9.57 -8.62
N ILE A 246 -20.16 -9.30 -8.53
CA ILE A 246 -20.89 -9.17 -7.27
C ILE A 246 -22.11 -10.09 -7.32
N GLY A 247 -22.13 -11.17 -6.52
CA GLY A 247 -23.28 -12.07 -6.42
C GLY A 247 -24.54 -11.36 -5.94
N LEU A 248 -25.67 -11.60 -6.61
CA LEU A 248 -26.96 -10.97 -6.32
C LEU A 248 -27.93 -11.95 -5.67
N ALA A 249 -28.12 -13.13 -6.27
CA ALA A 249 -29.09 -14.11 -5.83
C ALA A 249 -28.76 -15.51 -6.34
N LEU A 250 -29.35 -16.51 -5.70
CA LEU A 250 -29.51 -17.85 -6.26
C LEU A 250 -30.94 -17.97 -6.80
N GLN A 251 -31.07 -18.52 -7.99
CA GLN A 251 -32.33 -18.73 -8.70
C GLN A 251 -32.55 -20.23 -8.96
N GLY A 252 -33.81 -20.63 -8.85
CA GLY A 252 -34.30 -22.00 -9.06
C GLY A 252 -35.76 -21.88 -9.48
N GLN A 253 -36.70 -22.48 -8.72
CA GLN A 253 -38.13 -22.13 -8.89
C GLN A 253 -38.49 -20.74 -8.32
N GLY A 254 -37.68 -20.24 -7.40
CA GLY A 254 -37.80 -18.91 -6.82
C GLY A 254 -36.48 -18.15 -6.90
N ARG A 255 -36.42 -16.98 -6.26
CA ARG A 255 -35.21 -16.18 -6.17
C ARG A 255 -34.88 -15.93 -4.70
N VAL A 256 -33.75 -16.46 -4.25
CA VAL A 256 -33.21 -16.24 -2.91
C VAL A 256 -32.07 -15.22 -3.00
N PRO A 257 -32.27 -13.96 -2.53
CA PRO A 257 -31.23 -12.95 -2.57
C PRO A 257 -30.09 -13.28 -1.62
N ILE A 258 -28.85 -12.99 -2.04
CA ILE A 258 -27.69 -13.13 -1.17
C ILE A 258 -27.79 -12.06 -0.07
N PRO A 259 -27.71 -12.44 1.22
CA PRO A 259 -27.88 -11.50 2.32
C PRO A 259 -26.80 -10.41 2.27
N ARG A 260 -27.23 -9.15 2.30
CA ARG A 260 -26.38 -7.96 2.20
C ARG A 260 -26.86 -6.89 3.17
N ARG A 261 -25.94 -6.03 3.62
CA ARG A 261 -26.28 -4.87 4.46
C ARG A 261 -27.05 -3.83 3.63
N ASN A 262 -27.90 -3.02 4.28
CA ASN A 262 -28.74 -2.00 3.62
C ASN A 262 -27.96 -1.06 2.70
N LEU A 263 -26.77 -0.61 3.11
CA LEU A 263 -25.90 0.24 2.29
C LEU A 263 -25.46 -0.47 0.99
N GLN A 264 -25.11 -1.75 1.06
CA GLN A 264 -24.70 -2.51 -0.12
C GLN A 264 -25.86 -2.73 -1.08
N GLN A 265 -27.07 -2.97 -0.57
CA GLN A 265 -28.27 -3.09 -1.41
C GLN A 265 -28.60 -1.77 -2.10
N TRP A 266 -28.47 -0.64 -1.39
CA TRP A 266 -28.64 0.69 -1.98
C TRP A 266 -27.62 0.95 -3.09
N ILE A 267 -26.34 0.66 -2.86
CA ILE A 267 -25.28 0.81 -3.87
C ILE A 267 -25.58 -0.04 -5.10
N LEU A 268 -25.97 -1.31 -4.92
CA LEU A 268 -26.27 -2.19 -6.06
C LEU A 268 -27.46 -1.72 -6.87
N ARG A 269 -28.50 -1.22 -6.20
CA ARG A 269 -29.66 -0.62 -6.86
C ARG A 269 -29.26 0.62 -7.65
N HIS A 270 -28.44 1.49 -7.07
CA HIS A 270 -27.95 2.69 -7.73
C HIS A 270 -27.06 2.36 -8.95
N LEU A 271 -26.14 1.40 -8.82
CA LEU A 271 -25.30 0.95 -9.94
C LEU A 271 -26.14 0.43 -11.11
N TRP A 272 -27.25 -0.26 -10.81
CA TRP A 272 -28.17 -0.76 -11.83
C TRP A 272 -29.03 0.34 -12.44
N GLU A 273 -29.64 1.20 -11.61
CA GLU A 273 -30.52 2.29 -12.05
C GLU A 273 -29.79 3.30 -12.95
N TYR A 274 -28.50 3.54 -12.70
CA TYR A 274 -27.67 4.48 -13.46
C TYR A 274 -26.67 3.77 -14.39
N ALA A 275 -26.91 2.50 -14.75
CA ALA A 275 -26.00 1.69 -15.56
C ALA A 275 -25.61 2.39 -16.89
N ASP A 276 -26.56 3.01 -17.58
CA ASP A 276 -26.30 3.71 -18.84
C ASP A 276 -25.40 4.95 -18.65
N THR A 277 -25.57 5.64 -17.53
CA THR A 277 -24.73 6.82 -17.17
C THR A 277 -23.30 6.38 -16.86
N TYR A 278 -23.14 5.24 -16.19
CA TYR A 278 -21.82 4.66 -15.94
C TYR A 278 -21.17 4.14 -17.23
N ALA A 279 -21.96 3.53 -18.13
CA ALA A 279 -21.47 3.04 -19.41
C ALA A 279 -20.92 4.16 -20.28
N ALA A 280 -21.60 5.32 -20.32
CA ALA A 280 -21.12 6.52 -21.00
C ALA A 280 -19.79 7.05 -20.43
N ARG A 281 -19.47 6.72 -19.17
CA ARG A 281 -18.21 7.07 -18.50
C ARG A 281 -17.16 5.94 -18.54
N GLY A 282 -17.43 4.88 -19.30
CA GLY A 282 -16.52 3.75 -19.49
C GLY A 282 -16.67 2.62 -18.48
N LEU A 283 -17.64 2.67 -17.56
CA LEU A 283 -17.96 1.58 -16.62
C LEU A 283 -19.23 0.85 -17.09
N THR A 284 -19.06 -0.31 -17.70
CA THR A 284 -20.20 -1.16 -18.07
C THR A 284 -20.69 -1.96 -16.87
N VAL A 285 -22.01 -1.92 -16.65
CA VAL A 285 -22.70 -2.65 -15.59
C VAL A 285 -23.63 -3.64 -16.26
N ARG A 286 -23.41 -4.94 -16.05
CA ARG A 286 -24.21 -6.01 -16.67
C ARG A 286 -24.71 -6.97 -15.61
N ARG A 287 -25.98 -7.36 -15.72
CA ARG A 287 -26.54 -8.45 -14.92
C ARG A 287 -26.43 -9.74 -15.72
N ARG A 288 -25.88 -10.78 -15.12
CA ARG A 288 -25.72 -12.10 -15.74
C ARG A 288 -26.22 -13.19 -14.80
N THR A 289 -26.56 -14.32 -15.40
CA THR A 289 -26.99 -15.52 -14.70
C THR A 289 -26.22 -16.69 -15.28
N GLU A 290 -25.62 -17.50 -14.42
CA GLU A 290 -24.91 -18.71 -14.82
C GLU A 290 -25.55 -19.95 -14.20
N ARG A 291 -25.67 -21.01 -15.00
CA ARG A 291 -26.22 -22.29 -14.55
C ARG A 291 -25.12 -23.13 -13.92
N LEU A 292 -25.37 -23.57 -12.71
CA LEU A 292 -24.47 -24.38 -11.92
C LEU A 292 -25.15 -25.72 -11.63
N ARG A 293 -24.46 -26.82 -11.91
CA ARG A 293 -24.91 -28.16 -11.56
C ARG A 293 -24.48 -28.50 -10.14
N VAL A 294 -25.42 -28.99 -9.35
CA VAL A 294 -25.23 -29.34 -7.95
C VAL A 294 -25.77 -30.73 -7.67
N GLU A 295 -24.99 -31.54 -6.98
CA GLU A 295 -25.43 -32.82 -6.42
C GLU A 295 -26.13 -32.61 -5.08
N HIS A 296 -26.96 -33.57 -4.71
CA HIS A 296 -27.77 -33.54 -3.48
C HIS A 296 -26.91 -33.80 -2.23
N ASP A 297 -27.34 -33.29 -1.09
CA ASP A 297 -26.73 -33.51 0.23
C ASP A 297 -25.25 -33.12 0.29
N GLN A 298 -24.90 -32.00 -0.37
CA GLN A 298 -23.55 -31.45 -0.44
C GLN A 298 -23.54 -29.95 -0.14
N ALA A 299 -22.42 -29.48 0.42
CA ALA A 299 -22.12 -28.06 0.60
C ALA A 299 -21.26 -27.54 -0.56
N TYR A 300 -21.63 -26.37 -1.09
CA TYR A 300 -20.98 -25.73 -2.21
C TYR A 300 -20.53 -24.30 -1.89
N GLU A 301 -19.44 -23.88 -2.52
CA GLU A 301 -19.04 -22.49 -2.68
C GLU A 301 -19.08 -22.12 -4.15
N VAL A 302 -19.62 -20.94 -4.45
CA VAL A 302 -19.38 -20.27 -5.72
C VAL A 302 -18.15 -19.39 -5.54
N VAL A 303 -17.14 -19.62 -6.35
CA VAL A 303 -15.83 -18.95 -6.26
C VAL A 303 -15.55 -18.27 -7.59
N LEU A 304 -15.17 -17.00 -7.53
CA LEU A 304 -14.63 -16.27 -8.67
C LEU A 304 -13.12 -16.54 -8.74
N ARG A 305 -12.64 -17.18 -9.80
CA ARG A 305 -11.21 -17.32 -10.08
C ARG A 305 -10.86 -16.51 -11.32
N GLY A 306 -10.26 -15.35 -11.13
CA GLY A 306 -10.02 -14.40 -12.22
C GLY A 306 -11.33 -13.89 -12.82
N ARG A 307 -11.72 -14.39 -14.00
CA ARG A 307 -12.99 -14.05 -14.69
C ARG A 307 -14.02 -15.17 -14.69
N ASP A 308 -13.62 -16.36 -14.24
CA ASP A 308 -14.47 -17.54 -14.31
C ASP A 308 -15.17 -17.75 -12.96
N ILE A 309 -16.46 -18.04 -13.02
CA ILE A 309 -17.24 -18.44 -11.85
C ILE A 309 -17.24 -19.96 -11.80
N LEU A 310 -16.76 -20.51 -10.70
CA LEU A 310 -16.60 -21.94 -10.48
C LEU A 310 -17.42 -22.35 -9.26
N THR A 311 -17.95 -23.56 -9.29
CA THR A 311 -18.50 -24.21 -8.09
C THR A 311 -17.49 -25.16 -7.49
N ARG A 312 -17.31 -25.07 -6.18
CA ARG A 312 -16.44 -25.93 -5.38
C ARG A 312 -17.27 -26.64 -4.33
N ARG A 313 -16.99 -27.93 -4.10
CA ARG A 313 -17.56 -28.68 -2.96
C ARG A 313 -16.74 -28.43 -1.70
N ILE A 314 -17.42 -28.23 -0.58
CA ILE A 314 -16.81 -28.11 0.74
C ILE A 314 -16.88 -29.46 1.45
N GLY A 315 -15.93 -30.36 1.14
CA GLY A 315 -15.70 -31.62 1.86
C GLY A 315 -16.79 -32.70 1.74
N GLY A 316 -16.40 -33.91 1.33
CA GLY A 316 -17.17 -35.13 1.54
C GLY A 316 -16.65 -35.89 2.75
N GLY A 317 -17.52 -36.23 3.70
CA GLY A 317 -17.20 -37.12 4.82
C GLY A 317 -18.43 -37.52 5.62
N LYS A 318 -18.95 -38.74 5.39
CA LYS A 318 -19.74 -39.47 6.39
C LYS A 318 -18.76 -40.24 7.31
N PRO A 319 -19.13 -40.45 8.57
CA PRO A 319 -19.42 -41.82 8.96
C PRO A 319 -20.84 -41.96 9.50
N SER A 320 -21.46 -43.04 9.03
CA SER A 320 -22.55 -43.77 9.67
C SER A 320 -22.41 -43.83 11.20
N VAL A 321 -23.50 -43.56 11.90
CA VAL A 321 -23.86 -44.33 13.09
C VAL A 321 -25.31 -44.75 12.93
N GLU A 322 -25.50 -45.97 12.45
CA GLU A 322 -26.66 -46.78 12.80
C GLU A 322 -26.58 -47.10 14.30
N ARG A 323 -27.63 -46.69 15.03
CA ARG A 323 -28.39 -47.46 16.04
C ARG A 323 -27.67 -47.92 17.33
N PRO A 324 -28.37 -48.29 18.42
CA PRO A 324 -29.71 -48.91 18.53
C PRO A 324 -30.91 -47.99 18.27
#